data_AF-A0A3D3CRD9-F1
#
_entry.id   AF-A0A3D3CRD9-F1
#
_cell.length_a   1.000
_cell.length_b   1.000
_cell.length_c   1.000
_cell.angle_alpha   90.00
_cell.angle_beta   90.00
_cell.angle_gamma   90.00
#
_symmetry.space_group_name_H-M   'P 1'
#
loop_
_entity.id
_entity.type
_entity.pdbx_description
1 polymer ?
#
loop_
_entity_poly.entity_id
_entity_poly.type
_entity_poly.pdbx_seq_one_letter_code
_entity_poly.pdbx_strand_id
1 'polypeptide(L)'
;HDGAPDLFVGGRSVPRQYGSSPSSYLYVNDGKGHFTDIAATKNPDISNMGMVTGACWANISGGPDKDLVITGEWMSPRIFSFKKDHFVELPTNLSGLYGWWEQVAATDVNGDGKMDLILGNIGENFYLRPDSARPVKLWINDYDQNGNMDNMLSKTVDGKDVPVFLKHDLEFQMPILKKQNLKHGDFAKKTIQELVPEELLKTSLVKKFNYCPSVVAINQGNGQFIIRKLPVMVQLSSVNAIQCTDLNGDGYPDLILGGNEFGFLPQFGRLDGSFGDVLLNDGKGNFSFMENARSGLNLQGQVRDIGLIKGQKKTRVLFLINDEYPVLYETGSKK
;
A
#
# COMPACT_ATOMS: atom_id res chain seq x y z
N HIS A 1 -6.42 -25.86 8.17
CA HIS A 1 -6.10 -27.30 7.95
C HIS A 1 -7.30 -28.23 7.97
N ASP A 2 -8.46 -27.78 8.44
CA ASP A 2 -9.72 -28.54 8.46
C ASP A 2 -10.50 -28.49 7.13
N GLY A 3 -9.99 -27.73 6.15
CA GLY A 3 -10.62 -27.55 4.84
C GLY A 3 -11.68 -26.45 4.81
N ALA A 4 -11.99 -25.82 5.94
CA ALA A 4 -12.85 -24.65 6.01
C ALA A 4 -12.02 -23.39 5.69
N PRO A 5 -12.50 -22.52 4.78
CA PRO A 5 -11.82 -21.25 4.52
C PRO A 5 -11.95 -20.29 5.70
N ASP A 6 -10.81 -19.85 6.22
CA ASP A 6 -10.68 -18.76 7.19
C ASP A 6 -10.58 -17.39 6.49
N LEU A 7 -10.78 -16.30 7.22
CA LEU A 7 -10.81 -14.95 6.67
C LEU A 7 -9.93 -13.99 7.47
N PHE A 8 -9.11 -13.21 6.76
CA PHE A 8 -8.50 -11.99 7.30
C PHE A 8 -9.27 -10.78 6.78
N VAL A 9 -9.60 -9.83 7.67
CA VAL A 9 -10.23 -8.56 7.32
C VAL A 9 -9.37 -7.42 7.83
N GLY A 10 -8.76 -6.66 6.91
CA GLY A 10 -7.94 -5.50 7.24
C GLY A 10 -8.77 -4.24 7.48
N GLY A 11 -8.47 -3.52 8.55
CA GLY A 11 -9.05 -2.21 8.83
C GLY A 11 -8.25 -1.08 8.18
N ARG A 12 -8.83 -0.34 7.24
CA ARG A 12 -8.15 0.78 6.56
C ARG A 12 -8.27 2.12 7.29
N SER A 13 -9.48 2.48 7.74
CA SER A 13 -9.72 3.82 8.27
C SER A 13 -10.75 3.85 9.41
N VAL A 14 -10.60 4.84 10.29
CA VAL A 14 -11.62 5.28 11.24
C VAL A 14 -12.11 6.66 10.79
N PRO A 15 -13.43 6.89 10.64
CA PRO A 15 -13.95 8.18 10.18
C PRO A 15 -13.41 9.35 11.01
N ARG A 16 -12.94 10.40 10.32
CA ARG A 16 -12.35 11.62 10.90
C ARG A 16 -11.06 11.42 11.71
N GLN A 17 -10.44 10.25 11.69
CA GLN A 17 -9.20 9.96 12.41
C GLN A 17 -8.12 9.40 11.47
N TYR A 18 -7.72 10.19 10.46
CA TYR A 18 -6.68 9.79 9.51
C TYR A 18 -5.35 9.56 10.24
N GLY A 19 -4.68 8.45 9.91
CA GLY A 19 -3.44 8.04 10.54
C GLY A 19 -3.61 7.20 11.80
N SER A 20 -4.83 6.99 12.31
CA SER A 20 -5.08 5.98 13.35
C SER A 20 -4.75 4.56 12.84
N SER A 21 -4.68 3.58 13.74
CA SER A 21 -4.52 2.16 13.37
C SER A 21 -5.83 1.43 13.68
N PRO A 22 -6.73 1.28 12.69
CA PRO A 22 -8.01 0.62 12.88
C PRO A 22 -7.85 -0.86 13.22
N SER A 23 -8.90 -1.43 13.82
CA SER A 23 -8.92 -2.86 14.11
C SER A 23 -8.96 -3.71 12.83
N SER A 24 -8.11 -4.74 12.80
CA SER A 24 -8.15 -5.82 11.83
C SER A 24 -8.51 -7.13 12.53
N TYR A 25 -9.06 -8.08 11.76
CA TYR A 25 -9.70 -9.28 12.29
C TYR A 25 -9.17 -10.54 11.60
N LEU A 26 -9.15 -11.63 12.34
CA LEU A 26 -8.78 -12.95 11.84
C LEU A 26 -9.86 -13.94 12.28
N TYR A 27 -10.73 -14.29 11.34
CA TYR A 27 -11.90 -15.11 11.57
C TYR A 27 -11.62 -16.57 11.20
N VAL A 28 -11.72 -17.45 12.20
CA VAL A 28 -11.62 -18.90 12.02
C VAL A 28 -13.01 -19.48 11.79
N ASN A 29 -13.16 -20.28 10.74
CA ASN A 29 -14.41 -20.92 10.35
C ASN A 29 -14.54 -22.29 11.00
N ASP A 30 -15.68 -22.58 11.63
CA ASP A 30 -15.95 -23.89 12.25
C ASP A 30 -16.36 -25.00 11.24
N GLY A 31 -16.34 -24.69 9.94
CA GLY A 31 -16.79 -25.56 8.85
C GLY A 31 -18.30 -25.57 8.63
N LYS A 32 -19.07 -24.86 9.47
CA LYS A 32 -20.53 -24.67 9.35
C LYS A 32 -20.89 -23.24 8.98
N GLY A 33 -19.89 -22.39 8.74
CA GLY A 33 -20.07 -20.97 8.41
C GLY A 33 -20.20 -20.07 9.63
N HIS A 34 -19.88 -20.55 10.84
CA HIS A 34 -19.70 -19.68 11.99
C HIS A 34 -18.24 -19.24 12.09
N PHE A 35 -18.04 -17.95 12.27
CA PHE A 35 -16.72 -17.33 12.30
C PHE A 35 -16.42 -16.79 13.69
N THR A 36 -15.26 -17.15 14.23
CA THR A 36 -14.76 -16.63 15.51
C THR A 36 -13.54 -15.76 15.27
N ASP A 37 -13.57 -14.51 15.72
CA ASP A 37 -12.38 -13.65 15.68
C ASP A 37 -11.36 -14.09 16.73
N ILE A 38 -10.14 -14.38 16.29
CA ILE A 38 -9.02 -14.74 17.14
C ILE A 38 -7.93 -13.65 17.16
N ALA A 39 -8.04 -12.59 16.36
CA ALA A 39 -6.97 -11.59 16.24
C ALA A 39 -6.68 -10.92 17.57
N ALA A 40 -7.68 -10.37 18.26
CA ALA A 40 -7.46 -9.63 19.50
C ALA A 40 -6.87 -10.51 20.64
N THR A 41 -7.14 -11.81 20.63
CA THR A 41 -6.72 -12.72 21.71
C THR A 41 -5.40 -13.44 21.43
N LYS A 42 -5.17 -13.84 20.18
CA LYS A 42 -3.99 -14.63 19.78
C LYS A 42 -2.98 -13.84 18.95
N ASN A 43 -3.40 -12.75 18.31
CA ASN A 43 -2.59 -11.99 17.38
C ASN A 43 -2.78 -10.46 17.55
N PRO A 44 -2.50 -9.91 18.75
CA PRO A 44 -2.70 -8.48 19.02
C PRO A 44 -1.90 -7.58 18.06
N ASP A 45 -0.72 -8.03 17.61
CA ASP A 45 0.12 -7.32 16.63
C ASP A 45 -0.53 -7.20 15.25
N ILE A 46 -1.43 -8.14 14.91
CA ILE A 46 -2.23 -8.09 13.68
C ILE A 46 -3.44 -7.19 13.88
N SER A 47 -4.07 -7.27 15.05
CA SER A 47 -5.32 -6.57 15.35
C SER A 47 -5.21 -5.05 15.23
N ASN A 48 -4.05 -4.44 15.49
CA ASN A 48 -3.86 -2.98 15.40
C ASN A 48 -2.64 -2.57 14.55
N MET A 49 -2.43 -3.24 13.43
CA MET A 49 -1.18 -3.11 12.68
C MET A 49 -1.01 -1.82 11.86
N GLY A 50 -2.10 -1.08 11.60
CA GLY A 50 -2.06 0.12 10.78
C GLY A 50 -3.24 0.21 9.82
N MET A 51 -3.09 1.06 8.80
CA MET A 51 -4.12 1.33 7.81
C MET A 51 -3.98 0.34 6.66
N VAL A 52 -4.59 -0.84 6.80
CA VAL A 52 -4.42 -1.95 5.84
C VAL A 52 -5.11 -1.63 4.51
N THR A 53 -4.42 -1.86 3.40
CA THR A 53 -4.92 -1.62 2.02
C THR A 53 -4.89 -2.88 1.17
N GLY A 54 -3.93 -3.79 1.40
CA GLY A 54 -3.80 -5.04 0.67
C GLY A 54 -3.28 -6.16 1.54
N ALA A 55 -3.74 -7.38 1.27
CA ALA A 55 -3.26 -8.59 1.93
C ALA A 55 -3.38 -9.80 1.00
N CYS A 56 -2.45 -10.76 1.13
CA CYS A 56 -2.52 -12.02 0.41
C CYS A 56 -1.96 -13.19 1.23
N TRP A 57 -2.41 -14.40 0.90
CA TRP A 57 -1.90 -15.64 1.47
C TRP A 57 -0.90 -16.29 0.51
N ALA A 58 0.36 -16.46 0.93
CA ALA A 58 1.42 -17.03 0.09
C ALA A 58 2.44 -17.82 0.91
N ASN A 59 3.08 -18.83 0.33
CA ASN A 59 4.18 -19.53 0.99
C ASN A 59 5.49 -18.77 0.79
N ILE A 60 5.81 -17.87 1.73
CA ILE A 60 7.01 -17.03 1.70
C ILE A 60 8.12 -17.66 2.55
N SER A 61 7.75 -18.24 3.70
CA SER A 61 8.65 -18.84 4.68
C SER A 61 9.17 -20.22 4.26
N GLY A 62 8.57 -20.85 3.24
CA GLY A 62 8.83 -22.25 2.87
C GLY A 62 8.19 -23.26 3.82
N GLY A 63 7.31 -22.79 4.71
CA GLY A 63 6.57 -23.63 5.65
C GLY A 63 5.48 -24.47 4.98
N PRO A 64 4.86 -25.40 5.72
CA PRO A 64 3.70 -26.16 5.25
C PRO A 64 2.43 -25.29 5.16
N ASP A 65 2.42 -24.16 5.86
CA ASP A 65 1.32 -23.20 5.93
C ASP A 65 1.57 -21.98 5.05
N LYS A 66 0.50 -21.39 4.52
CA LYS A 66 0.60 -20.08 3.88
C LYS A 66 0.85 -19.01 4.94
N ASP A 67 1.73 -18.08 4.61
CA ASP A 67 1.98 -16.87 5.37
C ASP A 67 0.97 -15.79 4.97
N LEU A 68 0.62 -14.95 5.93
CA LEU A 68 -0.18 -13.75 5.73
C LEU A 68 0.73 -12.57 5.43
N VAL A 69 0.68 -12.05 4.20
CA VAL A 69 1.40 -10.85 3.79
C VAL A 69 0.44 -9.68 3.82
N ILE A 70 0.81 -8.59 4.49
CA ILE A 70 -0.05 -7.41 4.64
C ILE A 70 0.71 -6.13 4.29
N THR A 71 0.01 -5.24 3.60
CA THR A 71 0.46 -3.91 3.19
C THR A 71 -0.55 -2.86 3.64
N GLY A 72 -0.08 -1.63 3.79
CA GLY A 72 -0.90 -0.52 4.26
C GLY A 72 -0.22 0.83 4.13
N GLU A 73 -1.00 1.87 4.40
CA GLU A 73 -0.50 3.24 4.46
C GLU A 73 0.27 3.47 5.77
N TRP A 74 1.37 4.22 5.66
CA TRP A 74 2.22 4.64 6.79
C TRP A 74 2.94 3.51 7.51
N MET A 75 3.10 2.37 6.85
CA MET A 75 3.75 1.18 7.39
C MET A 75 4.66 0.52 6.34
N SER A 76 5.44 -0.47 6.76
CA SER A 76 6.16 -1.36 5.85
C SER A 76 5.32 -2.59 5.53
N PRO A 77 5.58 -3.30 4.41
CA PRO A 77 5.01 -4.63 4.17
C PRO A 77 5.44 -5.57 5.30
N ARG A 78 4.50 -6.33 5.86
CA ARG A 78 4.75 -7.27 6.96
C ARG A 78 4.28 -8.67 6.57
N ILE A 79 4.96 -9.68 7.09
CA ILE A 79 4.71 -11.08 6.77
C ILE A 79 4.55 -11.84 8.08
N PHE A 80 3.51 -12.66 8.18
CA PHE A 80 3.23 -13.43 9.37
C PHE A 80 3.07 -14.91 9.03
N SER A 81 3.86 -15.75 9.68
CA SER A 81 3.80 -17.20 9.53
C SER A 81 2.93 -17.82 10.62
N PHE A 82 2.06 -18.75 10.26
CA PHE A 82 1.29 -19.51 11.24
C PHE A 82 2.22 -20.45 12.03
N LYS A 83 2.15 -20.39 13.37
CA LYS A 83 2.93 -21.24 14.29
C LYS A 83 2.00 -21.79 15.37
N LYS A 84 1.70 -23.09 15.24
CA LYS A 84 0.80 -23.86 16.14
C LYS A 84 -0.63 -23.33 16.14
N ASP A 85 -0.88 -22.23 16.84
CA ASP A 85 -2.22 -21.73 17.11
C ASP A 85 -2.37 -20.20 16.94
N HIS A 86 -1.29 -19.52 16.55
CA HIS A 86 -1.24 -18.08 16.30
C HIS A 86 -0.25 -17.75 15.18
N PHE A 87 -0.37 -16.55 14.62
CA PHE A 87 0.60 -16.00 13.68
C PHE A 87 1.81 -15.35 14.38
N VAL A 88 3.01 -15.53 13.84
CA VAL A 88 4.25 -14.89 14.30
C VAL A 88 4.84 -14.09 13.15
N GLU A 89 5.23 -12.85 13.40
CA GLU A 89 5.87 -12.02 12.37
C GLU A 89 7.20 -12.63 11.92
N LEU A 90 7.39 -12.72 10.61
CA LEU A 90 8.65 -13.03 9.96
C LEU A 90 9.41 -11.71 9.74
N PRO A 91 10.56 -11.49 10.39
CA PRO A 91 11.39 -10.32 10.12
C PRO A 91 11.89 -10.33 8.67
N THR A 92 11.83 -9.19 7.99
CA THR A 92 12.30 -9.07 6.61
C THR A 92 13.20 -7.86 6.41
N ASN A 93 13.93 -7.82 5.29
CA ASN A 93 14.62 -6.61 4.85
C ASN A 93 13.70 -5.57 4.18
N LEU A 94 12.37 -5.80 4.18
CA LEU A 94 11.37 -4.78 3.84
C LEU A 94 11.08 -3.87 5.05
N SER A 95 11.44 -4.31 6.26
CA SER A 95 11.34 -3.55 7.50
C SER A 95 12.15 -2.26 7.39
N GLY A 96 11.48 -1.12 7.23
CA GLY A 96 12.09 0.19 7.03
C GLY A 96 11.69 0.89 5.72
N LEU A 97 11.03 0.16 4.81
CA LEU A 97 10.39 0.73 3.63
C LEU A 97 8.98 1.18 3.99
N TYR A 98 8.87 2.35 4.63
CA TYR A 98 7.58 2.91 5.00
C TYR A 98 6.96 3.57 3.78
N GLY A 99 5.83 3.03 3.34
CA GLY A 99 5.16 3.42 2.11
C GLY A 99 3.71 3.83 2.35
N TRP A 100 3.10 4.30 1.28
CA TRP A 100 1.66 4.25 1.11
C TRP A 100 1.38 3.06 0.20
N TRP A 101 1.62 1.88 0.74
CA TRP A 101 1.41 0.63 0.03
C TRP A 101 -0.08 0.44 -0.16
N GLU A 102 -0.49 0.07 -1.36
CA GLU A 102 -1.90 0.02 -1.78
C GLU A 102 -2.36 -1.40 -2.11
N GLN A 103 -1.43 -2.28 -2.51
CA GLN A 103 -1.76 -3.64 -2.89
C GLN A 103 -0.57 -4.59 -2.78
N VAL A 104 -0.84 -5.88 -2.58
CA VAL A 104 0.15 -6.95 -2.66
C VAL A 104 -0.40 -8.16 -3.41
N ALA A 105 0.42 -8.72 -4.32
CA ALA A 105 0.20 -10.03 -4.91
C ALA A 105 1.46 -10.89 -4.74
N ALA A 106 1.30 -12.21 -4.80
CA ALA A 106 2.40 -13.15 -4.68
C ALA A 106 2.42 -14.15 -5.84
N THR A 107 3.58 -14.35 -6.45
CA THR A 107 3.78 -15.31 -7.54
C THR A 107 5.28 -15.60 -7.69
N ASP A 108 5.65 -16.78 -8.19
CA ASP A 108 7.05 -17.10 -8.50
C ASP A 108 7.43 -16.48 -9.86
N VAL A 109 8.17 -15.38 -9.84
CA VAL A 109 8.51 -14.62 -11.06
C VAL A 109 9.79 -15.10 -11.72
N ASN A 110 10.59 -15.93 -11.05
CA ASN A 110 11.90 -16.38 -11.55
C ASN A 110 12.01 -17.90 -11.73
N GLY A 111 10.95 -18.65 -11.42
CA GLY A 111 10.85 -20.09 -11.55
C GLY A 111 11.67 -20.88 -10.53
N ASP A 112 12.05 -20.28 -9.39
CA ASP A 112 12.87 -20.94 -8.37
C ASP A 112 12.06 -21.70 -7.31
N GLY A 113 10.73 -21.68 -7.42
CA GLY A 113 9.79 -22.35 -6.53
C GLY A 113 9.48 -21.57 -5.25
N LYS A 114 10.05 -20.38 -5.03
CA LYS A 114 9.71 -19.49 -3.93
C LYS A 114 8.71 -18.44 -4.42
N MET A 115 7.73 -18.10 -3.59
CA MET A 115 6.82 -17.02 -3.93
C MET A 115 7.53 -15.66 -3.72
N ASP A 116 7.52 -14.85 -4.77
CA ASP A 116 7.95 -13.45 -4.75
C ASP A 116 6.76 -12.53 -4.48
N LEU A 117 7.03 -11.28 -4.12
CA LEU A 117 5.99 -10.28 -3.85
C LEU A 117 5.98 -9.18 -4.91
N ILE A 118 4.80 -8.85 -5.42
CA ILE A 118 4.55 -7.66 -6.21
C ILE A 118 3.84 -6.66 -5.31
N LEU A 119 4.49 -5.54 -5.03
CA LEU A 119 4.06 -4.55 -4.06
C LEU A 119 3.68 -3.25 -4.78
N GLY A 120 2.39 -2.95 -4.77
CA GLY A 120 1.84 -1.69 -5.27
C GLY A 120 1.94 -0.59 -4.22
N ASN A 121 2.45 0.56 -4.61
CA ASN A 121 2.64 1.74 -3.77
C ASN A 121 2.12 2.98 -4.51
N ILE A 122 2.28 4.15 -3.90
CA ILE A 122 1.80 5.42 -4.43
C ILE A 122 2.54 5.91 -5.69
N GLY A 123 3.72 5.36 -5.98
CA GLY A 123 4.51 5.71 -7.16
C GLY A 123 5.36 6.97 -6.99
N GLU A 124 6.33 7.15 -7.88
CA GLU A 124 7.32 8.23 -7.81
C GLU A 124 6.80 9.58 -8.33
N ASN A 125 5.65 9.59 -9.02
CA ASN A 125 5.00 10.81 -9.49
C ASN A 125 4.28 11.58 -8.38
N PHE A 126 4.19 11.02 -7.16
CA PHE A 126 3.58 11.70 -6.03
C PHE A 126 4.32 12.99 -5.64
N TYR A 127 3.57 14.05 -5.31
CA TYR A 127 4.08 15.41 -5.11
C TYR A 127 5.24 15.52 -4.11
N LEU A 128 5.20 14.78 -2.98
CA LEU A 128 6.15 14.96 -1.88
C LEU A 128 7.49 14.24 -2.07
N ARG A 129 7.54 13.21 -2.93
CA ARG A 129 8.75 12.43 -3.28
C ARG A 129 9.72 12.15 -2.11
N PRO A 130 9.26 11.57 -0.98
CA PRO A 130 10.15 11.26 0.13
C PRO A 130 11.17 10.17 -0.21
N ASP A 131 12.25 10.19 0.55
CA ASP A 131 13.29 9.16 0.59
C ASP A 131 13.74 8.89 2.04
N SER A 132 14.71 8.00 2.22
CA SER A 132 15.24 7.64 3.54
C SER A 132 15.90 8.81 4.29
N ALA A 133 16.50 9.76 3.57
CA ALA A 133 17.13 10.95 4.15
C ALA A 133 16.12 12.08 4.41
N ARG A 134 15.05 12.13 3.59
CA ARG A 134 14.02 13.16 3.63
C ARG A 134 12.62 12.55 3.72
N PRO A 135 12.26 11.93 4.85
CA PRO A 135 10.94 11.34 5.00
C PRO A 135 9.86 12.41 5.10
N VAL A 136 8.66 12.02 4.70
CA VAL A 136 7.41 12.66 5.09
C VAL A 136 6.97 12.07 6.43
N LYS A 137 6.43 12.90 7.32
CA LYS A 137 5.94 12.47 8.63
C LYS A 137 4.51 12.92 8.85
N LEU A 138 3.71 12.03 9.44
CA LEU A 138 2.37 12.33 9.94
C LEU A 138 2.44 12.40 11.46
N TRP A 139 2.17 13.58 12.01
CA TRP A 139 2.13 13.85 13.44
C TRP A 139 0.67 13.83 13.89
N ILE A 140 0.36 13.04 14.90
CA ILE A 140 -1.03 12.82 15.34
C ILE A 140 -1.10 13.05 16.85
N ASN A 141 -1.93 13.99 17.27
CA ASN A 141 -2.23 14.26 18.69
C ASN A 141 -3.55 15.03 18.82
N ASP A 142 -4.08 15.11 20.03
CA ASP A 142 -5.15 16.03 20.41
C ASP A 142 -4.52 17.40 20.73
N TYR A 143 -4.28 18.22 19.70
CA TYR A 143 -3.49 19.46 19.84
C TYR A 143 -4.26 20.59 20.54
N ASP A 144 -5.59 20.56 20.50
CA ASP A 144 -6.46 21.55 21.15
C ASP A 144 -7.17 21.01 22.41
N GLN A 145 -6.90 19.77 22.80
CA GLN A 145 -7.40 19.10 24.01
C GLN A 145 -8.94 18.94 24.02
N ASN A 146 -9.53 18.71 22.86
CA ASN A 146 -10.98 18.55 22.70
C ASN A 146 -11.43 17.07 22.65
N GLY A 147 -10.49 16.12 22.73
CA GLY A 147 -10.73 14.68 22.67
C GLY A 147 -10.72 14.09 21.25
N ASN A 148 -10.58 14.91 20.21
CA ASN A 148 -10.39 14.46 18.84
C ASN A 148 -8.91 14.47 18.47
N MET A 149 -8.48 13.49 17.68
CA MET A 149 -7.10 13.45 17.18
C MET A 149 -6.98 14.30 15.93
N ASP A 150 -6.12 15.30 15.98
CA ASP A 150 -5.69 16.10 14.84
C ASP A 150 -4.46 15.47 14.18
N ASN A 151 -4.20 15.84 12.93
CA ASN A 151 -2.99 15.44 12.25
C ASN A 151 -2.31 16.60 11.51
N MET A 152 -0.99 16.55 11.46
CA MET A 152 -0.16 17.43 10.64
C MET A 152 0.76 16.61 9.77
N LEU A 153 0.93 17.05 8.53
CA LEU A 153 1.88 16.47 7.60
C LEU A 153 3.11 17.37 7.49
N SER A 154 4.31 16.79 7.62
CA SER A 154 5.58 17.49 7.42
C SER A 154 6.45 16.79 6.39
N LYS A 155 7.34 17.57 5.76
CA LYS A 155 8.45 17.05 4.96
C LYS A 155 9.77 17.53 5.54
N THR A 156 10.82 16.76 5.30
CA THR A 156 12.17 17.14 5.77
C THR A 156 12.84 18.06 4.76
N VAL A 157 13.25 19.26 5.19
CA VAL A 157 14.04 20.23 4.42
C VAL A 157 15.22 20.67 5.30
N ASP A 158 16.45 20.52 4.82
CA ASP A 158 17.68 20.83 5.56
C ASP A 158 17.72 20.23 6.98
N GLY A 159 17.26 18.98 7.11
CA GLY A 159 17.19 18.25 8.38
C GLY A 159 16.07 18.69 9.33
N LYS A 160 15.20 19.63 8.92
CA LYS A 160 14.09 20.15 9.71
C LYS A 160 12.74 19.70 9.17
N ASP A 161 11.79 19.46 10.07
CA ASP A 161 10.42 19.11 9.72
C ASP A 161 9.61 20.37 9.44
N VAL A 162 9.35 20.65 8.16
CA VAL A 162 8.54 21.80 7.73
C VAL A 162 7.12 21.34 7.38
N PRO A 163 6.08 22.11 7.74
CA PRO A 163 4.70 21.78 7.40
C PRO A 163 4.47 21.68 5.89
N VAL A 164 3.64 20.73 5.50
CA VAL A 164 3.18 20.57 4.10
C VAL A 164 1.90 21.38 3.84
N PHE A 165 0.99 21.42 4.81
CA PHE A 165 -0.28 22.12 4.68
C PHE A 165 -0.12 23.65 4.70
N LEU A 166 -1.06 24.35 4.06
CA LEU A 166 -1.06 25.81 4.09
C LEU A 166 -1.42 26.28 5.50
N LYS A 167 -0.98 27.50 5.83
CA LYS A 167 -1.27 28.12 7.12
C LYS A 167 -2.75 28.07 7.49
N HIS A 168 -3.63 28.39 6.53
CA HIS A 168 -5.07 28.43 6.78
C HIS A 168 -5.64 27.06 7.17
N ASP A 169 -5.16 25.98 6.52
CA ASP A 169 -5.60 24.61 6.82
C ASP A 169 -5.19 24.21 8.23
N LEU A 170 -3.94 24.50 8.62
CA LEU A 170 -3.48 24.23 9.98
C LEU A 170 -4.15 25.12 11.02
N GLU A 171 -4.48 26.37 10.71
CA GLU A 171 -5.23 27.25 11.62
C GLU A 171 -6.68 26.80 11.80
N PHE A 172 -7.27 26.17 10.79
CA PHE A 172 -8.60 25.57 10.88
C PHE A 172 -8.58 24.35 11.81
N GLN A 173 -7.56 23.50 11.70
CA GLN A 173 -7.38 22.32 12.55
C GLN A 173 -6.94 22.68 13.97
N MET A 174 -6.05 23.66 14.12
CA MET A 174 -5.44 24.04 15.40
C MET A 174 -5.64 25.54 15.69
N PRO A 175 -6.73 25.93 16.38
CA PRO A 175 -7.00 27.32 16.72
C PRO A 175 -5.88 28.00 17.54
N ILE A 176 -5.03 27.24 18.23
CA ILE A 176 -3.85 27.78 18.93
C ILE A 176 -2.90 28.52 17.98
N LEU A 177 -2.79 28.10 16.72
CA LEU A 177 -1.95 28.77 15.71
C LEU A 177 -2.51 30.13 15.30
N LYS A 178 -3.85 30.31 15.31
CA LYS A 178 -4.48 31.62 15.06
C LYS A 178 -4.05 32.66 16.09
N LYS A 179 -3.91 32.24 17.36
CA LYS A 179 -3.48 33.12 18.46
C LYS A 179 -2.05 33.63 18.29
N GLN A 180 -1.21 32.94 17.51
CA GLN A 180 0.16 33.38 17.22
C GLN A 180 0.23 34.51 16.17
N ASN A 181 -0.87 34.82 15.48
CA ASN A 181 -1.01 35.91 14.49
C ASN A 181 0.12 35.97 13.44
N LEU A 182 0.53 34.80 12.93
CA LEU A 182 1.65 34.68 12.00
C LEU A 182 1.28 35.23 10.61
N LYS A 183 2.21 35.96 9.95
CA LYS A 183 2.08 36.24 8.52
C LYS A 183 2.42 34.99 7.71
N HIS A 184 1.87 34.85 6.51
CA HIS A 184 2.14 33.68 5.64
C HIS A 184 3.64 33.46 5.38
N GLY A 185 4.41 34.54 5.16
CA GLY A 185 5.85 34.45 4.93
C GLY A 185 6.65 33.99 6.16
N ASP A 186 6.17 34.30 7.37
CA ASP A 186 6.80 33.86 8.62
C ASP A 186 6.47 32.40 8.89
N PHE A 187 5.21 31.99 8.67
CA PHE A 187 4.78 30.61 8.80
C PHE A 187 5.55 29.66 7.86
N ALA A 188 5.79 30.07 6.61
CA ALA A 188 6.48 29.25 5.61
C ALA A 188 7.93 28.87 6.01
N LYS A 189 8.52 29.57 6.98
CA LYS A 189 9.88 29.31 7.47
C LYS A 189 9.91 28.50 8.77
N LYS A 190 8.75 28.29 9.41
CA LYS A 190 8.67 27.61 10.70
C LYS A 190 8.69 26.10 10.55
N THR A 191 9.33 25.44 11.51
CA THR A 191 9.24 23.98 11.65
C THR A 191 8.00 23.59 12.46
N ILE A 192 7.64 22.30 12.41
CA ILE A 192 6.61 21.73 13.31
C ILE A 192 6.96 22.00 14.78
N GLN A 193 8.24 21.87 15.13
CA GLN A 193 8.76 22.13 16.48
C GLN A 193 8.63 23.59 16.93
N GLU A 194 8.61 24.53 16.00
CA GLU A 194 8.44 25.96 16.28
C GLU A 194 6.97 26.42 16.27
N LEU A 195 6.06 25.56 15.80
CA LEU A 195 4.62 25.82 15.71
C LEU A 195 3.86 25.20 16.88
N VAL A 196 4.29 24.03 17.34
CA VAL A 196 3.60 23.22 18.35
C VAL A 196 4.44 23.11 19.63
N PRO A 197 3.83 23.28 20.82
CA PRO A 197 4.51 23.09 22.10
C PRO A 197 5.20 21.72 22.20
N GLU A 198 6.41 21.70 22.76
CA GLU A 198 7.25 20.50 22.89
C GLU A 198 6.54 19.35 23.63
N GLU A 199 5.74 19.67 24.66
CA GLU A 199 4.99 18.68 25.45
C GLU A 199 3.94 17.93 24.61
N LEU A 200 3.32 18.59 23.63
CA LEU A 200 2.40 17.95 22.69
C LEU A 200 3.16 17.15 21.61
N LEU A 201 4.36 17.58 21.23
CA LEU A 201 5.17 16.84 20.28
C LEU A 201 5.73 15.53 20.87
N LYS A 202 6.15 15.54 22.15
CA LYS A 202 6.64 14.35 22.85
C LYS A 202 5.58 13.24 22.99
N THR A 203 4.32 13.62 23.05
CA THR A 203 3.18 12.70 23.18
C THR A 203 2.52 12.37 21.84
N SER A 204 2.98 12.99 20.74
CA SER A 204 2.43 12.74 19.40
C SER A 204 2.81 11.34 18.90
N LEU A 205 1.85 10.65 18.30
CA LEU A 205 2.15 9.52 17.43
C LEU A 205 2.75 10.05 16.13
N VAL A 206 3.92 9.53 15.74
CA VAL A 206 4.61 9.93 14.50
C VAL A 206 4.72 8.74 13.56
N LYS A 207 4.00 8.81 12.44
CA LYS A 207 4.16 7.86 11.34
C LYS A 207 5.10 8.42 10.27
N LYS A 208 5.81 7.54 9.56
CA LYS A 208 6.81 7.91 8.55
C LYS A 208 6.39 7.37 7.19
N PHE A 209 6.80 8.08 6.14
CA PHE A 209 6.71 7.68 4.75
C PHE A 209 8.03 8.06 4.07
N ASN A 210 8.78 7.06 3.63
CA ASN A 210 10.15 7.21 3.11
C ASN A 210 10.42 6.41 1.82
N TYR A 211 9.43 5.69 1.30
CA TYR A 211 9.58 4.84 0.14
C TYR A 211 8.32 4.85 -0.73
N CYS A 212 8.41 5.49 -1.90
CA CYS A 212 7.32 5.63 -2.87
C CYS A 212 7.19 4.53 -3.94
N PRO A 213 8.29 3.90 -4.41
CA PRO A 213 8.21 3.03 -5.58
C PRO A 213 7.35 1.79 -5.37
N SER A 214 6.61 1.42 -6.42
CA SER A 214 6.07 0.07 -6.59
C SER A 214 7.19 -0.88 -7.03
N VAL A 215 7.25 -2.07 -6.44
CA VAL A 215 8.41 -2.97 -6.57
C VAL A 215 7.99 -4.43 -6.78
N VAL A 216 8.91 -5.20 -7.36
CA VAL A 216 8.96 -6.66 -7.18
C VAL A 216 10.02 -6.96 -6.12
N ALA A 217 9.68 -7.77 -5.13
CA ALA A 217 10.58 -8.26 -4.10
C ALA A 217 10.82 -9.76 -4.32
N ILE A 218 11.99 -10.11 -4.86
CA ILE A 218 12.36 -11.48 -5.23
C ILE A 218 12.89 -12.21 -3.98
N ASN A 219 12.20 -13.26 -3.57
CA ASN A 219 12.42 -13.99 -2.33
C ASN A 219 13.71 -14.82 -2.37
N GLN A 220 14.69 -14.43 -1.57
CA GLN A 220 15.94 -15.20 -1.40
C GLN A 220 15.82 -16.27 -0.32
N GLY A 221 14.71 -16.29 0.44
CA GLY A 221 14.48 -17.13 1.62
C GLY A 221 14.83 -16.38 2.91
N ASN A 222 14.37 -16.94 4.04
CA ASN A 222 14.65 -16.42 5.39
C ASN A 222 14.34 -14.91 5.56
N GLY A 223 13.26 -14.43 4.93
CA GLY A 223 12.83 -13.03 4.99
C GLY A 223 13.74 -12.05 4.23
N GLN A 224 14.69 -12.53 3.43
CA GLN A 224 15.53 -11.68 2.59
C GLN A 224 14.96 -11.59 1.17
N PHE A 225 14.83 -10.36 0.66
CA PHE A 225 14.35 -10.09 -0.69
C PHE A 225 15.34 -9.24 -1.49
N ILE A 226 15.48 -9.54 -2.78
CA ILE A 226 16.06 -8.59 -3.75
C ILE A 226 14.92 -7.68 -4.21
N ILE A 227 14.95 -6.42 -3.78
CA ILE A 227 13.91 -5.43 -4.11
C ILE A 227 14.30 -4.71 -5.40
N ARG A 228 13.45 -4.79 -6.42
CA ARG A 228 13.62 -4.10 -7.70
C ARG A 228 12.42 -3.23 -7.98
N LYS A 229 12.65 -1.98 -8.40
CA LYS A 229 11.58 -1.10 -8.86
C LYS A 229 10.94 -1.67 -10.12
N LEU A 230 9.62 -1.59 -10.20
CA LEU A 230 8.91 -1.80 -11.45
C LEU A 230 9.23 -0.66 -12.44
N PRO A 231 9.03 -0.87 -13.77
CA PRO A 231 9.38 0.12 -14.79
C PRO A 231 8.81 1.52 -14.53
N VAL A 232 9.47 2.55 -15.07
CA VAL A 232 9.11 3.97 -14.85
C VAL A 232 7.64 4.28 -15.13
N MET A 233 7.04 3.63 -16.14
CA MET A 233 5.63 3.81 -16.48
C MET A 233 4.68 3.44 -15.32
N VAL A 234 5.03 2.43 -14.54
CA VAL A 234 4.28 2.00 -13.35
C VAL A 234 4.37 3.04 -12.22
N GLN A 235 5.46 3.81 -12.19
CA GLN A 235 5.70 4.81 -11.14
C GLN A 235 4.98 6.13 -11.41
N LEU A 236 4.31 6.28 -12.56
CA LEU A 236 3.58 7.50 -12.94
C LEU A 236 2.27 7.69 -12.15
N SER A 237 1.80 6.64 -11.47
CA SER A 237 0.61 6.67 -10.63
C SER A 237 0.73 5.66 -9.48
N SER A 238 -0.30 5.60 -8.63
CA SER A 238 -0.43 4.53 -7.63
C SER A 238 -0.76 3.19 -8.30
N VAL A 239 -0.36 2.08 -7.67
CA VAL A 239 -0.75 0.72 -8.09
C VAL A 239 -1.70 0.13 -7.05
N ASN A 240 -2.98 0.07 -7.39
CA ASN A 240 -4.07 -0.32 -6.48
C ASN A 240 -4.65 -1.71 -6.81
N ALA A 241 -4.36 -2.26 -7.99
CA ALA A 241 -4.77 -3.59 -8.40
C ALA A 241 -3.64 -4.31 -9.14
N ILE A 242 -3.45 -5.60 -8.84
CA ILE A 242 -2.37 -6.41 -9.39
C ILE A 242 -2.94 -7.78 -9.75
N GLN A 243 -2.77 -8.19 -11.00
CA GLN A 243 -3.08 -9.53 -11.45
C GLN A 243 -1.86 -10.18 -12.11
N CYS A 244 -1.49 -11.35 -11.62
CA CYS A 244 -0.41 -12.16 -12.18
C CYS A 244 -1.00 -13.25 -13.09
N THR A 245 -0.48 -13.38 -14.31
CA THR A 245 -0.80 -14.48 -15.23
C THR A 245 0.21 -14.50 -16.38
N ASP A 246 0.51 -15.67 -16.91
CA ASP A 246 1.25 -15.80 -18.17
C ASP A 246 0.36 -15.29 -19.32
N LEU A 247 0.71 -14.14 -19.92
CA LEU A 247 -0.05 -13.52 -21.01
C LEU A 247 0.50 -13.90 -22.37
N ASN A 248 1.82 -14.06 -22.48
CA ASN A 248 2.50 -14.30 -23.74
C ASN A 248 2.69 -15.80 -24.06
N GLY A 249 2.48 -16.69 -23.08
CA GLY A 249 2.60 -18.14 -23.20
C GLY A 249 4.01 -18.71 -22.98
N ASP A 250 4.94 -17.95 -22.40
CA ASP A 250 6.33 -18.39 -22.17
C ASP A 250 6.52 -19.20 -20.88
N GLY A 251 5.47 -19.35 -20.07
CA GLY A 251 5.48 -20.10 -18.82
C GLY A 251 5.87 -19.30 -17.59
N TYR A 252 6.18 -18.01 -17.72
CA TYR A 252 6.45 -17.10 -16.60
C TYR A 252 5.28 -16.15 -16.36
N PRO A 253 4.96 -15.80 -15.11
CA PRO A 253 3.86 -14.89 -14.83
C PRO A 253 4.23 -13.46 -15.25
N ASP A 254 3.40 -12.89 -16.12
CA ASP A 254 3.36 -11.47 -16.45
C ASP A 254 2.45 -10.73 -15.46
N LEU A 255 2.49 -9.39 -15.48
CA LEU A 255 1.67 -8.54 -14.61
C LEU A 255 0.69 -7.70 -15.42
N ILE A 256 -0.55 -7.64 -14.94
CA ILE A 256 -1.53 -6.62 -15.30
C ILE A 256 -1.74 -5.75 -14.07
N LEU A 257 -1.50 -4.45 -14.20
CA LEU A 257 -1.62 -3.50 -13.10
C LEU A 257 -2.73 -2.49 -13.40
N GLY A 258 -3.39 -2.06 -12.33
CA GLY A 258 -4.38 -1.00 -12.34
C GLY A 258 -4.08 -0.03 -11.21
N GLY A 259 -4.36 1.24 -11.43
CA GLY A 259 -3.91 2.30 -10.55
C GLY A 259 -4.86 3.48 -10.46
N ASN A 260 -4.25 4.60 -10.09
CA ASN A 260 -4.84 5.92 -9.89
C ASN A 260 -5.50 6.17 -8.55
N GLU A 261 -5.32 7.40 -8.08
CA GLU A 261 -5.89 7.92 -6.84
C GLU A 261 -6.19 9.41 -7.00
N PHE A 262 -7.47 9.77 -6.88
CA PHE A 262 -7.97 11.13 -7.10
C PHE A 262 -8.37 11.81 -5.79
N GLY A 263 -8.42 11.07 -4.67
CA GLY A 263 -8.88 11.54 -3.36
C GLY A 263 -7.94 12.50 -2.62
N PHE A 264 -6.92 13.03 -3.30
CA PHE A 264 -5.97 13.94 -2.69
C PHE A 264 -6.49 15.38 -2.59
N LEU A 265 -5.95 16.12 -1.61
CA LEU A 265 -6.11 17.57 -1.58
C LEU A 265 -5.61 18.20 -2.91
N PRO A 266 -6.25 19.26 -3.41
CA PRO A 266 -5.89 19.88 -4.69
C PRO A 266 -4.39 20.19 -4.84
N GLN A 267 -3.71 20.53 -3.74
CA GLN A 267 -2.28 20.83 -3.71
C GLN A 267 -1.35 19.64 -4.05
N PHE A 268 -1.80 18.40 -3.82
CA PHE A 268 -1.02 17.21 -4.16
C PHE A 268 -1.26 16.72 -5.58
N GLY A 269 -2.32 17.22 -6.23
CA GLY A 269 -2.75 16.77 -7.53
C GLY A 269 -3.36 15.36 -7.48
N ARG A 270 -3.96 14.96 -8.59
CA ARG A 270 -4.44 13.59 -8.80
C ARG A 270 -3.28 12.73 -9.29
N LEU A 271 -3.31 11.46 -8.93
CA LEU A 271 -2.51 10.44 -9.59
C LEU A 271 -3.41 9.80 -10.65
N ASP A 272 -3.27 10.23 -11.90
CA ASP A 272 -4.08 9.82 -13.04
C ASP A 272 -3.22 9.30 -14.21
N GLY A 273 -1.98 8.92 -13.91
CA GLY A 273 -0.99 8.48 -14.90
C GLY A 273 -1.07 7.01 -15.31
N SER A 274 -1.95 6.20 -14.71
CA SER A 274 -2.12 4.78 -15.09
C SER A 274 -3.32 4.61 -16.01
N PHE A 275 -3.11 3.94 -17.14
CA PHE A 275 -4.16 3.60 -18.12
C PHE A 275 -4.37 2.08 -18.21
N GLY A 276 -3.98 1.36 -17.15
CA GLY A 276 -3.78 -0.08 -17.17
C GLY A 276 -2.42 -0.42 -17.78
N ASP A 277 -1.61 -1.16 -17.03
CA ASP A 277 -0.24 -1.48 -17.41
C ASP A 277 -0.10 -3.00 -17.61
N VAL A 278 0.56 -3.41 -18.69
CA VAL A 278 0.97 -4.80 -18.90
C VAL A 278 2.49 -4.87 -18.83
N LEU A 279 3.02 -5.72 -17.97
CA LEU A 279 4.45 -5.94 -17.83
C LEU A 279 4.79 -7.38 -18.19
N LEU A 280 5.65 -7.56 -19.19
CA LEU A 280 6.16 -8.86 -19.58
C LEU A 280 7.37 -9.25 -18.73
N ASN A 281 7.38 -10.47 -18.22
CA ASN A 281 8.48 -11.04 -17.46
C ASN A 281 9.52 -11.68 -18.39
N ASP A 282 10.81 -11.58 -18.06
CA ASP A 282 11.90 -12.28 -18.77
C ASP A 282 12.24 -13.66 -18.18
N GLY A 283 11.44 -14.12 -17.20
CA GLY A 283 11.65 -15.35 -16.44
C GLY A 283 12.72 -15.25 -15.36
N LYS A 284 13.26 -14.06 -15.10
CA LYS A 284 14.23 -13.76 -14.03
C LYS A 284 13.72 -12.68 -13.08
N GLY A 285 12.43 -12.37 -13.16
CA GLY A 285 11.78 -11.29 -12.42
C GLY A 285 12.17 -9.89 -12.92
N ASN A 286 12.68 -9.75 -14.15
CA ASN A 286 12.78 -8.43 -14.77
C ASN A 286 11.55 -8.17 -15.65
N PHE A 287 10.92 -7.03 -15.41
CA PHE A 287 9.68 -6.68 -16.08
C PHE A 287 9.90 -5.60 -17.13
N SER A 288 9.38 -5.81 -18.33
CA SER A 288 9.36 -4.83 -19.41
C SER A 288 7.94 -4.34 -19.65
N PHE A 289 7.75 -3.03 -19.65
CA PHE A 289 6.46 -2.42 -19.94
C PHE A 289 6.07 -2.64 -21.41
N MET A 290 4.86 -3.15 -21.63
CA MET A 290 4.24 -3.21 -22.95
C MET A 290 3.40 -1.95 -23.16
N GLU A 291 3.74 -1.18 -24.19
CA GLU A 291 2.99 0.02 -24.55
C GLU A 291 1.49 -0.25 -24.69
N ASN A 292 0.67 0.67 -24.19
CA ASN A 292 -0.79 0.61 -24.24
C ASN A 292 -1.33 0.40 -25.66
N ALA A 293 -0.69 1.00 -26.67
CA ALA A 293 -1.06 0.79 -28.07
C ALA A 293 -0.91 -0.67 -28.53
N ARG A 294 0.02 -1.42 -27.92
CA ARG A 294 0.26 -2.85 -28.20
C ARG A 294 -0.57 -3.76 -27.30
N SER A 295 -0.73 -3.42 -26.01
CA SER A 295 -1.57 -4.22 -25.08
C SER A 295 -3.07 -4.04 -25.34
N GLY A 296 -3.46 -2.90 -25.92
CA GLY A 296 -4.83 -2.49 -26.14
C GLY A 296 -5.51 -1.85 -24.93
N LEU A 297 -4.82 -1.77 -23.77
CA LEU A 297 -5.40 -1.17 -22.56
C LEU A 297 -5.47 0.36 -22.67
N ASN A 298 -6.63 0.92 -22.36
CA ASN A 298 -6.84 2.36 -22.22
C ASN A 298 -7.89 2.63 -21.13
N LEU A 299 -7.55 2.24 -19.90
CA LEU A 299 -8.41 2.44 -18.75
C LEU A 299 -8.36 3.90 -18.30
N GLN A 300 -9.49 4.41 -17.82
CA GLN A 300 -9.59 5.71 -17.17
C GLN A 300 -10.28 5.53 -15.82
N GLY A 301 -9.91 6.36 -14.84
CA GLY A 301 -10.45 6.27 -13.48
C GLY A 301 -9.56 5.49 -12.52
N GLN A 302 -10.08 5.20 -11.33
CA GLN A 302 -9.35 4.53 -10.26
C GLN A 302 -9.64 3.03 -10.30
N VAL A 303 -8.73 2.24 -10.83
CA VAL A 303 -8.87 0.77 -10.85
C VAL A 303 -8.63 0.24 -9.44
N ARG A 304 -9.58 -0.51 -8.89
CA ARG A 304 -9.52 -1.06 -7.52
C ARG A 304 -9.37 -2.56 -7.45
N ASP A 305 -9.69 -3.27 -8.52
CA ASP A 305 -9.48 -4.71 -8.60
C ASP A 305 -9.37 -5.19 -10.07
N ILE A 306 -8.75 -6.34 -10.26
CA ILE A 306 -8.60 -7.01 -11.56
C ILE A 306 -8.95 -8.48 -11.38
N GLY A 307 -9.97 -8.95 -12.09
CA GLY A 307 -10.39 -10.35 -12.10
C GLY A 307 -10.05 -11.04 -13.42
N LEU A 308 -9.63 -12.30 -13.36
CA LEU A 308 -9.50 -13.15 -14.54
C LEU A 308 -10.72 -14.04 -14.72
N ILE A 309 -11.29 -14.03 -15.92
CA ILE A 309 -12.35 -14.94 -16.33
C ILE A 309 -11.75 -15.90 -17.36
N LYS A 310 -11.46 -17.13 -16.94
CA LYS A 310 -10.90 -18.17 -17.81
C LYS A 310 -12.02 -18.80 -18.64
N GLY A 311 -12.03 -18.53 -19.95
CA GLY A 311 -12.87 -19.23 -20.92
C GLY A 311 -12.15 -20.43 -21.54
N GLN A 312 -12.89 -21.26 -22.29
CA GLN A 312 -12.32 -22.46 -22.94
C GLN A 312 -11.21 -22.16 -23.96
N LYS A 313 -11.25 -20.99 -24.60
CA LYS A 313 -10.30 -20.61 -25.67
C LYS A 313 -9.54 -19.31 -25.40
N LYS A 314 -10.04 -18.47 -24.51
CA LYS A 314 -9.52 -17.13 -24.26
C LYS A 314 -9.66 -16.76 -22.80
N THR A 315 -8.68 -16.01 -22.30
CA THR A 315 -8.73 -15.39 -20.99
C THR A 315 -9.33 -14.00 -21.16
N ARG A 316 -10.25 -13.63 -20.28
CA ARG A 316 -10.76 -12.27 -20.20
C ARG A 316 -10.30 -11.62 -18.90
N VAL A 317 -10.06 -10.33 -18.97
CA VAL A 317 -9.57 -9.51 -17.85
C VAL A 317 -10.63 -8.48 -17.54
N LEU A 318 -11.24 -8.60 -16.36
CA LEU A 318 -12.27 -7.70 -15.85
C LEU A 318 -11.61 -6.69 -14.92
N PHE A 319 -11.73 -5.40 -15.21
CA PHE A 319 -11.24 -4.31 -14.38
C PHE A 319 -12.42 -3.70 -13.61
N LEU A 320 -12.29 -3.59 -12.29
CA LEU A 320 -13.25 -2.89 -11.43
C LEU A 320 -12.75 -1.48 -11.17
N ILE A 321 -13.54 -0.49 -11.56
CA ILE A 321 -13.18 0.93 -11.51
C ILE A 321 -14.11 1.63 -10.52
N ASN A 322 -13.55 2.39 -9.59
CA ASN A 322 -14.31 3.08 -8.56
C ASN A 322 -15.34 4.04 -9.16
N ASP A 323 -16.60 3.94 -8.71
CA ASP A 323 -17.74 4.75 -9.17
C ASP A 323 -18.03 4.66 -10.69
N GLU A 324 -17.56 3.60 -11.36
CA GLU A 324 -17.69 3.41 -12.80
C GLU A 324 -18.11 1.97 -13.15
N TYR A 325 -18.52 1.74 -14.40
CA TYR A 325 -18.83 0.39 -14.87
C TYR A 325 -17.56 -0.47 -15.00
N PRO A 326 -17.63 -1.78 -14.67
CA PRO A 326 -16.53 -2.69 -14.94
C PRO A 326 -16.20 -2.77 -16.43
N VAL A 327 -14.90 -2.80 -16.76
CA VAL A 327 -14.42 -2.87 -18.15
C VAL A 327 -13.82 -4.25 -18.41
N LEU A 328 -14.22 -4.89 -19.51
CA LEU A 328 -13.77 -6.23 -19.86
C LEU A 328 -12.89 -6.20 -21.11
N TYR A 329 -11.67 -6.72 -20.99
CA TYR A 329 -10.77 -6.98 -22.11
C TYR A 329 -10.64 -8.48 -22.36
N GLU A 330 -10.27 -8.85 -23.57
CA GLU A 330 -10.04 -10.25 -23.97
C GLU A 330 -8.62 -10.39 -24.51
N THR A 331 -7.89 -11.41 -24.08
CA THR A 331 -6.52 -11.64 -24.57
C THR A 331 -6.54 -11.99 -26.06
N GLY A 332 -5.53 -11.51 -26.78
CA GLY A 332 -5.33 -11.89 -28.19
C GLY A 332 -5.16 -13.40 -28.34
N SER A 333 -5.61 -13.96 -29.46
CA SER A 333 -5.37 -15.37 -29.78
C SER A 333 -3.86 -15.62 -29.88
N LYS A 334 -3.34 -16.66 -29.20
CA LYS A 334 -1.99 -17.17 -29.46
C LYS A 334 -1.90 -17.51 -30.96
N LYS A 335 -1.01 -16.85 -31.69
CA LYS A 335 -0.75 -17.16 -33.11
C LYS A 335 0.02 -18.45 -33.24
#